data_AF-A0A1E3XD50-F1
#
_entry.id   AF-A0A1E3XD50-F1
#
_cell.length_a   1.000
_cell.length_b   1.000
_cell.length_c   1.000
_cell.angle_alpha   90.00
_cell.angle_beta   90.00
_cell.angle_gamma   90.00
#
_symmetry.space_group_name_H-M   'P 1'
#
loop_
_entity.id
_entity.type
_entity.pdbx_description
1 polymer ?
#
loop_
_entity_poly.entity_id
_entity_poly.type
_entity_poly.pdbx_seq_one_letter_code
_entity_poly.pdbx_strand_id
1 'polypeptide(L)'
;MDNLVPNIVDVICIPLKRCEATNLKLHIMVTKSVGKVLENLKLKIGKFTNSVTLIKSYKDDLKKLSEIIIKIQESWSGSWIGFHSNLYYKGYKKPKWNESFDSEWGSIHGISATWEEKSYEDISSFIDDNYKGKNLLNIQDILSQKVDDTKELQSNICTELSLIRDYKNFDKEIEILGKIENIKWGISQVDIIKFKMPKQCISRDSFAMSQGLKTPPHIQYQANVLSCLSVISDIENFIKLSQRLIRQIEIRENVTSEGAAVLDKISIVLNICKKFHFVARQLRNRFNNRPTLEIEDEYDVQDLLHSLLKIYFDDIRVEEWVPSYAGSSSRIDFLLKKGKNHY
;
A
#
# COMPACT_ATOMS: atom_id res chain seq x y z
N MET A 1 -81.56 6.81 33.10
CA MET A 1 -81.30 5.59 32.32
C MET A 1 -80.21 5.95 31.33
N ASP A 2 -78.97 6.03 31.82
CA ASP A 2 -78.01 4.90 31.90
C ASP A 2 -77.41 4.64 30.51
N ASN A 3 -76.09 4.56 30.27
CA ASN A 3 -74.92 4.57 31.13
C ASN A 3 -73.66 4.56 30.25
N LEU A 4 -72.54 5.03 30.83
CA LEU A 4 -71.14 4.59 30.63
C LEU A 4 -70.28 5.07 29.42
N VAL A 5 -69.25 5.84 29.79
CA VAL A 5 -67.94 6.11 29.14
C VAL A 5 -67.02 4.88 29.38
N PRO A 6 -66.02 4.53 28.53
CA PRO A 6 -64.67 5.12 28.66
C PRO A 6 -63.87 5.38 27.35
N ASN A 7 -63.13 6.50 27.38
CA ASN A 7 -61.81 6.78 26.79
C ASN A 7 -61.13 5.69 25.93
N ILE A 8 -60.74 6.07 24.71
CA ILE A 8 -59.45 5.68 24.13
C ILE A 8 -58.84 6.92 23.45
N VAL A 9 -57.80 7.45 24.10
CA VAL A 9 -56.83 8.35 23.49
C VAL A 9 -55.95 7.47 22.62
N ASP A 10 -56.19 7.43 21.31
CA ASP A 10 -55.26 6.82 20.37
C ASP A 10 -54.03 7.72 20.26
N VAL A 11 -53.07 7.43 21.15
CA VAL A 11 -51.69 7.89 21.05
C VAL A 11 -51.13 7.36 19.74
N ILE A 12 -50.97 8.26 18.77
CA ILE A 12 -50.25 8.00 17.53
C ILE A 12 -48.80 7.62 17.89
N CYS A 13 -48.52 6.31 17.90
CA CYS A 13 -47.17 5.77 17.97
C CYS A 13 -46.44 6.06 16.64
N ILE A 14 -45.65 7.13 16.60
CA ILE A 14 -44.63 7.32 15.56
C ILE A 14 -43.29 6.80 16.11
N PRO A 15 -42.74 5.67 15.60
CA PRO A 15 -41.43 5.20 16.05
C PRO A 15 -40.31 5.97 15.34
N LEU A 16 -39.93 7.13 15.88
CA LEU A 16 -38.76 7.92 15.42
C LEU A 16 -37.40 7.41 15.95
N LYS A 17 -37.32 6.21 16.56
CA LYS A 17 -36.08 5.68 17.18
C LYS A 17 -35.35 4.58 16.40
N ARG A 18 -35.84 4.18 15.22
CA ARG A 18 -35.29 3.05 14.46
C ARG A 18 -34.36 3.45 13.31
N CYS A 19 -34.09 4.74 13.05
CA CYS A 19 -33.18 5.13 11.97
C CYS A 19 -31.73 5.34 12.43
N GLU A 20 -31.49 5.99 13.57
CA GLU A 20 -30.11 6.32 14.01
C GLU A 20 -29.36 5.12 14.61
N ALA A 21 -30.00 4.33 15.47
CA ALA A 21 -29.39 3.12 16.05
C ALA A 21 -29.11 2.02 15.00
N THR A 22 -29.89 2.00 13.92
CA THR A 22 -29.73 1.04 12.83
C THR A 22 -28.60 1.46 11.90
N ASN A 23 -28.44 2.76 11.62
CA ASN A 23 -27.26 3.30 10.94
C ASN A 23 -25.97 3.09 11.74
N LEU A 24 -26.01 3.29 13.07
CA LEU A 24 -24.84 3.05 13.93
C LEU A 24 -24.48 1.55 13.98
N LYS A 25 -25.47 0.65 14.08
CA LYS A 25 -25.25 -0.81 14.01
C LYS A 25 -24.75 -1.27 12.64
N LEU A 26 -25.26 -0.69 11.55
CA LEU A 26 -24.78 -0.96 10.19
C LEU A 26 -23.31 -0.51 10.07
N HIS A 27 -22.98 0.68 10.57
CA HIS A 27 -21.63 1.21 10.55
C HIS A 27 -20.65 0.36 11.38
N ILE A 28 -21.07 -0.11 12.57
CA ILE A 28 -20.28 -1.01 13.42
C ILE A 28 -20.11 -2.42 12.82
N MET A 29 -21.11 -2.93 12.10
CA MET A 29 -20.99 -4.20 11.38
C MET A 29 -20.04 -4.09 10.17
N VAL A 30 -20.08 -2.96 9.45
CA VAL A 30 -19.20 -2.67 8.31
C VAL A 30 -17.74 -2.47 8.77
N THR A 31 -17.49 -1.77 9.88
CA THR A 31 -16.11 -1.61 10.41
C THR A 31 -15.52 -2.94 10.91
N LYS A 32 -16.33 -3.81 11.52
CA LYS A 32 -15.89 -5.18 11.88
C LYS A 32 -15.57 -6.05 10.66
N SER A 33 -16.24 -5.88 9.52
CA SER A 33 -15.90 -6.64 8.30
C SER A 33 -14.63 -6.11 7.63
N VAL A 34 -14.41 -4.80 7.63
CA VAL A 34 -13.20 -4.16 7.07
C VAL A 34 -11.94 -4.59 7.82
N GLY A 35 -11.97 -4.64 9.16
CA GLY A 35 -10.84 -5.11 9.96
C GLY A 35 -10.38 -6.54 9.59
N LYS A 36 -11.34 -7.46 9.37
CA LYS A 36 -11.06 -8.85 8.96
C LYS A 36 -10.47 -8.94 7.54
N VAL A 37 -10.95 -8.11 6.62
CA VAL A 37 -10.41 -8.01 5.26
C VAL A 37 -8.96 -7.51 5.29
N LEU A 38 -8.68 -6.46 6.07
CA LEU A 38 -7.32 -5.91 6.22
C LEU A 38 -6.36 -6.93 6.83
N GLU A 39 -6.79 -7.68 7.85
CA GLU A 39 -5.98 -8.75 8.45
C GLU A 39 -5.66 -9.86 7.46
N ASN A 40 -6.65 -10.30 6.66
CA ASN A 40 -6.43 -11.29 5.61
C ASN A 40 -5.45 -10.79 4.53
N LEU A 41 -5.64 -9.56 4.04
CA LEU A 41 -4.73 -8.95 3.07
C LEU A 41 -3.30 -8.85 3.61
N LYS A 42 -3.13 -8.48 4.89
CA LYS A 42 -1.85 -8.43 5.56
C LYS A 42 -1.17 -9.80 5.64
N LEU A 43 -1.93 -10.85 5.97
CA LEU A 43 -1.42 -12.22 5.97
C LEU A 43 -0.99 -12.66 4.57
N LYS A 44 -1.78 -12.36 3.53
CA LYS A 44 -1.44 -12.66 2.13
C LYS A 44 -0.16 -11.93 1.69
N ILE A 45 -0.05 -10.63 1.97
CA ILE A 45 1.14 -9.83 1.64
C ILE A 45 2.36 -10.32 2.44
N GLY A 46 2.19 -10.68 3.71
CA GLY A 46 3.27 -11.24 4.52
C GLY A 46 3.80 -12.56 3.96
N LYS A 47 2.90 -13.49 3.61
CA LYS A 47 3.25 -14.75 2.93
C LYS A 47 3.95 -14.50 1.60
N PHE A 48 3.43 -13.57 0.79
CA PHE A 48 4.02 -13.21 -0.49
C PHE A 48 5.42 -12.60 -0.32
N THR A 49 5.59 -11.67 0.63
CA THR A 49 6.88 -11.04 0.96
C THR A 49 7.92 -12.09 1.35
N ASN A 50 7.53 -13.10 2.14
CA ASN A 50 8.39 -14.22 2.50
C ASN A 50 8.73 -15.14 1.32
N SER A 51 7.87 -15.25 0.31
CA SER A 51 8.18 -15.99 -0.91
C SER A 51 9.16 -15.24 -1.83
N VAL A 52 9.22 -13.91 -1.69
CA VAL A 52 10.02 -12.99 -2.50
C VAL A 52 11.40 -12.70 -1.88
N THR A 53 11.70 -13.12 -0.65
CA THR A 53 13.03 -12.95 -0.04
C THR A 53 14.14 -13.57 -0.88
N LEU A 54 13.88 -14.69 -1.55
CA LEU A 54 14.83 -15.31 -2.48
C LEU A 54 15.10 -14.45 -3.73
N ILE A 55 14.17 -13.59 -4.14
CA ILE A 55 14.36 -12.68 -5.29
C ILE A 55 15.48 -11.66 -4.99
N LYS A 56 15.71 -11.31 -3.72
CA LYS A 56 16.82 -10.43 -3.35
C LYS A 56 18.18 -11.02 -3.71
N SER A 57 18.36 -12.34 -3.61
CA SER A 57 19.63 -12.95 -4.02
C SER A 57 19.82 -12.90 -5.53
N TYR A 58 18.74 -13.01 -6.32
CA TYR A 58 18.82 -12.90 -7.78
C TYR A 58 19.23 -11.52 -8.26
N LYS A 59 18.90 -10.47 -7.49
CA LYS A 59 19.35 -9.11 -7.78
C LYS A 59 20.87 -9.01 -7.77
N ASP A 60 21.54 -9.71 -6.85
CA ASP A 60 23.00 -9.74 -6.77
C ASP A 60 23.61 -10.61 -7.87
N ASP A 61 22.95 -11.71 -8.23
CA ASP A 61 23.35 -12.55 -9.36
C ASP A 61 23.30 -11.76 -10.68
N LEU A 62 22.19 -11.05 -10.94
CA LEU A 62 22.01 -10.20 -12.12
C LEU A 62 23.02 -9.05 -12.19
N LYS A 63 23.41 -8.47 -11.04
CA LYS A 63 24.48 -7.45 -10.99
C LYS A 63 25.82 -8.03 -11.41
N LYS A 64 26.20 -9.21 -10.90
CA LYS A 64 27.43 -9.90 -11.29
C LYS A 64 27.44 -10.26 -12.77
N LEU A 65 26.31 -10.72 -13.31
CA LEU A 65 26.15 -10.94 -14.74
C LEU A 65 26.38 -9.64 -15.52
N SER A 66 25.82 -8.52 -15.06
CA SER A 66 26.05 -7.21 -15.67
C SER A 66 27.53 -6.78 -15.65
N GLU A 67 28.28 -7.10 -14.60
CA GLU A 67 29.72 -6.79 -14.52
C GLU A 67 30.53 -7.58 -15.56
N ILE A 68 30.18 -8.83 -15.81
CA ILE A 68 30.82 -9.65 -16.85
C ILE A 68 30.52 -9.08 -18.23
N ILE A 69 29.27 -8.68 -18.48
CA ILE A 69 28.87 -8.08 -19.76
C ILE A 69 29.63 -6.77 -20.02
N ILE A 70 29.87 -5.95 -18.99
CA ILE A 70 30.65 -4.71 -19.15
C ILE A 70 32.05 -5.03 -19.68
N LYS A 71 32.70 -6.10 -19.20
CA LYS A 71 34.01 -6.54 -19.72
C LYS A 71 33.91 -7.01 -21.17
N ILE A 72 32.88 -7.78 -21.52
CA ILE A 72 32.63 -8.22 -22.90
C ILE A 72 32.42 -7.00 -23.82
N GLN A 73 31.68 -5.99 -23.37
CA GLN A 73 31.42 -4.77 -24.12
C GLN A 73 32.72 -4.03 -24.49
N GLU A 74 33.76 -4.07 -23.65
CA GLU A 74 35.06 -3.45 -23.97
C GLU A 74 35.78 -4.10 -25.16
N SER A 75 35.42 -5.33 -25.52
CA SER A 75 35.99 -6.06 -26.66
C SER A 75 35.18 -5.91 -27.94
N TRP A 76 33.99 -5.32 -27.87
CA TRP A 76 33.07 -5.21 -29.00
C TRP A 76 33.51 -4.13 -30.00
N SER A 77 33.16 -4.32 -31.27
CA SER A 77 33.48 -3.41 -32.39
C SER A 77 32.95 -1.98 -32.25
N GLY A 78 31.94 -1.76 -31.39
CA GLY A 78 31.29 -0.48 -31.22
C GLY A 78 30.19 -0.17 -32.25
N SER A 79 29.95 -1.06 -33.23
CA SER A 79 29.04 -0.81 -34.35
C SER A 79 27.84 -1.75 -34.35
N TRP A 80 26.64 -1.21 -34.56
CA TRP A 80 25.38 -1.98 -34.69
C TRP A 80 25.12 -2.45 -36.14
N ILE A 81 26.01 -2.14 -37.08
CA ILE A 81 25.75 -2.28 -38.51
C ILE A 81 26.12 -3.69 -38.96
N GLY A 82 25.15 -4.43 -39.49
CA GLY A 82 25.39 -5.72 -40.13
C GLY A 82 26.23 -6.66 -39.28
N PHE A 83 27.22 -7.30 -39.89
CA PHE A 83 28.11 -8.23 -39.20
C PHE A 83 29.01 -7.53 -38.14
N HIS A 84 29.21 -6.20 -38.22
CA HIS A 84 29.98 -5.49 -37.20
C HIS A 84 29.35 -5.65 -35.81
N SER A 85 28.01 -5.77 -35.72
CA SER A 85 27.31 -5.98 -34.45
C SER A 85 27.78 -7.21 -33.70
N ASN A 86 28.31 -8.19 -34.43
CA ASN A 86 28.73 -9.49 -33.91
C ASN A 86 30.25 -9.59 -33.76
N LEU A 87 31.00 -8.54 -34.07
CA LEU A 87 32.46 -8.57 -34.00
C LEU A 87 32.97 -8.27 -32.58
N TYR A 88 33.80 -9.17 -32.08
CA TYR A 88 34.47 -9.06 -30.79
C TYR A 88 35.95 -9.38 -30.91
N TYR A 89 36.75 -8.66 -30.14
CA TYR A 89 38.17 -8.92 -30.01
C TYR A 89 38.41 -10.21 -29.20
N LYS A 90 39.36 -11.01 -29.67
CA LYS A 90 39.62 -12.37 -29.19
C LYS A 90 39.72 -12.46 -27.66
N GLY A 91 38.99 -13.42 -27.09
CA GLY A 91 38.96 -13.68 -25.66
C GLY A 91 38.24 -12.60 -24.83
N TYR A 92 37.39 -11.79 -25.46
CA TYR A 92 36.62 -10.72 -24.81
C TYR A 92 37.49 -9.71 -24.05
N LYS A 93 38.67 -9.41 -24.59
CA LYS A 93 39.60 -8.41 -24.04
C LYS A 93 39.47 -7.10 -24.79
N LYS A 94 39.70 -5.99 -24.09
CA LYS A 94 39.81 -4.69 -24.73
C LYS A 94 40.97 -4.67 -25.74
N PRO A 95 40.74 -4.32 -27.01
CA PRO A 95 41.82 -4.18 -27.99
C PRO A 95 42.75 -3.04 -27.61
N LYS A 96 44.03 -3.14 -28.02
CA LYS A 96 44.93 -1.99 -28.02
C LYS A 96 44.46 -0.97 -29.06
N TRP A 97 44.85 0.30 -28.90
CA TRP A 97 44.44 1.37 -29.82
C TRP A 97 44.79 1.09 -31.29
N ASN A 98 45.91 0.41 -31.54
CA ASN A 98 46.40 0.07 -32.89
C ASN A 98 45.81 -1.23 -33.45
N GLU A 99 45.03 -1.96 -32.65
CA GLU A 99 44.34 -3.21 -33.02
C GLU A 99 42.81 -3.05 -32.96
N SER A 100 42.35 -1.82 -32.72
CA SER A 100 40.95 -1.47 -32.60
C SER A 100 40.24 -1.58 -33.95
N PHE A 101 38.98 -1.99 -33.92
CA PHE A 101 38.15 -2.04 -35.12
C PHE A 101 37.65 -0.63 -35.46
N ASP A 102 37.81 -0.24 -36.72
CA ASP A 102 37.26 1.01 -37.23
C ASP A 102 35.92 0.76 -37.93
N SER A 103 34.83 1.17 -37.28
CA SER A 103 33.47 1.02 -37.81
C SER A 103 33.19 1.84 -39.07
N GLU A 104 33.94 2.91 -39.33
CA GLU A 104 33.78 3.68 -40.57
C GLU A 104 34.26 2.88 -41.78
N TRP A 105 35.38 2.17 -41.65
CA TRP A 105 35.98 1.41 -42.77
C TRP A 105 35.58 -0.06 -42.80
N GLY A 106 35.20 -0.65 -41.67
CA GLY A 106 34.70 -2.02 -41.59
C GLY A 106 35.68 -3.04 -42.19
N SER A 107 35.20 -3.87 -43.12
CA SER A 107 36.02 -4.88 -43.79
C SER A 107 36.78 -4.40 -45.04
N ILE A 108 36.71 -3.11 -45.41
CA ILE A 108 37.32 -2.61 -46.66
C ILE A 108 38.82 -2.88 -46.74
N HIS A 109 39.52 -2.77 -45.60
CA HIS A 109 40.96 -3.04 -45.49
C HIS A 109 41.28 -4.45 -44.97
N GLY A 110 40.29 -5.34 -44.98
CA GLY A 110 40.35 -6.64 -44.32
C GLY A 110 40.12 -6.55 -42.81
N ILE A 111 39.79 -7.70 -42.22
CA ILE A 111 39.59 -7.83 -40.77
C ILE A 111 40.76 -8.63 -40.21
N SER A 112 41.40 -8.13 -39.15
CA SER A 112 42.45 -8.87 -38.46
C SER A 112 41.90 -10.18 -37.91
N ALA A 113 42.69 -11.26 -37.96
CA ALA A 113 42.35 -12.57 -37.39
C ALA A 113 42.14 -12.55 -35.86
N THR A 114 42.43 -11.43 -35.20
CA THR A 114 42.13 -11.20 -33.77
C THR A 114 40.68 -10.79 -33.51
N TRP A 115 39.91 -10.48 -34.55
CA TRP A 115 38.49 -10.16 -34.44
C TRP A 115 37.68 -11.35 -34.94
N GLU A 116 36.74 -11.79 -34.12
CA GLU A 116 35.91 -12.96 -34.38
C GLU A 116 34.44 -12.57 -34.28
N GLU A 117 33.62 -13.10 -35.18
CA GLU A 117 32.18 -13.03 -35.03
C GLU A 117 31.73 -13.93 -33.87
N LYS A 118 30.83 -13.42 -33.03
CA LYS A 118 30.20 -14.15 -31.93
C LYS A 118 28.70 -14.09 -32.05
N SER A 119 28.07 -15.23 -31.79
CA SER A 119 26.62 -15.38 -31.66
C SER A 119 26.14 -15.06 -30.24
N TYR A 120 24.83 -15.05 -30.03
CA TYR A 120 24.25 -14.95 -28.69
C TYR A 120 24.64 -16.15 -27.83
N GLU A 121 24.67 -17.34 -28.43
CA GLU A 121 25.06 -18.59 -27.79
C GLU A 121 26.51 -18.54 -27.31
N ASP A 122 27.43 -18.00 -28.12
CA ASP A 122 28.84 -17.84 -27.72
C ASP A 122 29.01 -16.91 -26.51
N ILE A 123 28.24 -15.82 -26.45
CA ILE A 123 28.23 -14.92 -25.31
C ILE A 123 27.63 -15.62 -24.08
N SER A 124 26.50 -16.31 -24.25
CA SER A 124 25.82 -17.00 -23.16
C SER A 124 26.71 -18.08 -22.56
N SER A 125 27.31 -18.96 -23.38
CA SER A 125 28.21 -20.01 -22.93
C SER A 125 29.44 -19.44 -22.22
N PHE A 126 30.04 -18.36 -22.74
CA PHE A 126 31.15 -17.71 -22.05
C PHE A 126 30.75 -17.18 -20.67
N ILE A 127 29.57 -16.58 -20.54
CA ILE A 127 29.08 -16.08 -19.25
C ILE A 127 28.82 -17.24 -18.30
N ASP A 128 28.14 -18.30 -18.76
CA ASP A 128 27.82 -19.48 -17.96
C ASP A 128 29.10 -20.19 -17.45
N ASP A 129 30.16 -20.27 -18.26
CA ASP A 129 31.45 -20.83 -17.87
C ASP A 129 32.19 -19.97 -16.82
N ASN A 130 32.00 -18.64 -16.86
CA ASN A 130 32.69 -17.69 -16.00
C ASN A 130 31.90 -17.27 -14.76
N TYR A 131 30.65 -17.75 -14.61
CA TYR A 131 29.78 -17.38 -13.52
C TYR A 131 29.11 -18.60 -12.88
N LYS A 132 29.50 -18.91 -11.64
CA LYS A 132 29.02 -20.09 -10.89
C LYS A 132 27.67 -19.92 -10.19
N GLY A 133 26.98 -18.80 -10.39
CA GLY A 133 25.69 -18.53 -9.74
C GLY A 133 24.51 -19.06 -10.55
N LYS A 134 23.31 -18.51 -10.31
CA LYS A 134 22.13 -18.88 -11.10
C LYS A 134 22.19 -18.26 -12.49
N ASN A 135 22.01 -19.10 -13.51
CA ASN A 135 21.96 -18.64 -14.89
C ASN A 135 20.71 -17.75 -15.15
N LEU A 136 20.77 -16.99 -16.25
CA LEU A 136 19.75 -16.00 -16.57
C LEU A 136 18.39 -16.63 -16.90
N LEU A 137 18.37 -17.76 -17.61
CA LEU A 137 17.13 -18.46 -17.99
C LEU A 137 16.34 -18.91 -16.76
N ASN A 138 17.02 -19.53 -15.78
CA ASN A 138 16.35 -19.95 -14.54
C ASN A 138 15.79 -18.75 -13.76
N ILE A 139 16.50 -17.61 -13.77
CA ILE A 139 16.00 -16.38 -13.13
C ILE A 139 14.77 -15.86 -13.86
N GLN A 140 14.77 -15.85 -15.20
CA GLN A 140 13.63 -15.42 -16.02
C GLN A 140 12.38 -16.26 -15.76
N ASP A 141 12.51 -17.58 -15.74
CA ASP A 141 11.37 -18.49 -15.51
C ASP A 141 10.75 -18.27 -14.13
N ILE A 142 11.59 -18.18 -13.09
CA ILE A 142 11.12 -17.95 -11.73
C ILE A 142 10.47 -16.56 -11.60
N LEU A 143 11.05 -15.53 -12.23
CA LEU A 143 10.47 -14.19 -12.20
C LEU A 143 9.14 -14.14 -12.94
N SER A 144 8.99 -14.85 -14.07
CA SER A 144 7.71 -14.94 -14.79
C SER A 144 6.61 -15.50 -13.88
N GLN A 145 6.87 -16.63 -13.21
CA GLN A 145 5.92 -17.21 -12.27
C GLN A 145 5.59 -16.23 -11.13
N LYS A 146 6.59 -15.53 -10.60
CA LYS A 146 6.39 -14.56 -9.51
C LYS A 146 5.60 -13.34 -9.94
N VAL A 147 5.75 -12.88 -11.17
CA VAL A 147 4.94 -11.78 -11.73
C VAL A 147 3.46 -12.18 -11.77
N ASP A 148 3.15 -13.41 -12.15
CA ASP A 148 1.77 -13.89 -12.19
C ASP A 148 1.16 -13.99 -10.77
N ASP A 149 1.90 -14.53 -9.80
CA ASP A 149 1.51 -14.49 -8.38
C ASP A 149 1.24 -13.04 -7.90
N THR A 150 2.08 -12.10 -8.35
CA THR A 150 1.98 -10.69 -7.97
C THR A 150 0.74 -10.03 -8.55
N LYS A 151 0.41 -10.30 -9.82
CA LYS A 151 -0.80 -9.80 -10.48
C LYS A 151 -2.07 -10.32 -9.80
N GLU A 152 -2.08 -11.58 -9.37
CA GLU A 152 -3.22 -12.13 -8.62
C GLU A 152 -3.41 -11.37 -7.31
N LEU A 153 -2.32 -11.15 -6.56
CA LEU A 153 -2.37 -10.38 -5.32
C LEU A 153 -2.75 -8.91 -5.56
N GLN A 154 -2.27 -8.29 -6.64
CA GLN A 154 -2.62 -6.93 -7.05
C GLN A 154 -4.13 -6.82 -7.31
N SER A 155 -4.71 -7.75 -8.08
CA SER A 155 -6.15 -7.81 -8.34
C SER A 155 -6.97 -7.97 -7.06
N ASN A 156 -6.52 -8.87 -6.17
CA ASN A 156 -7.16 -9.09 -4.88
C ASN A 156 -7.17 -7.81 -4.02
N ILE A 157 -6.03 -7.10 -3.90
CA ILE A 157 -5.95 -5.84 -3.16
C ILE A 157 -6.86 -4.78 -3.77
N CYS A 158 -6.86 -4.64 -5.09
CA CYS A 158 -7.67 -3.63 -5.79
C CYS A 158 -9.17 -3.88 -5.63
N THR A 159 -9.59 -5.15 -5.64
CA THR A 159 -10.99 -5.55 -5.48
C THR A 159 -11.47 -5.33 -4.04
N GLU A 160 -10.72 -5.83 -3.06
CA GLU A 160 -11.10 -5.77 -1.64
C GLU A 160 -11.10 -4.32 -1.11
N LEU A 161 -10.19 -3.47 -1.61
CA LEU A 161 -10.08 -2.08 -1.19
C LEU A 161 -10.82 -1.10 -2.13
N SER A 162 -11.58 -1.61 -3.10
CA SER A 162 -12.35 -0.78 -4.04
C SER A 162 -13.32 0.17 -3.34
N LEU A 163 -13.97 -0.31 -2.28
CA LEU A 163 -14.95 0.43 -1.48
C LEU A 163 -14.39 1.73 -0.88
N ILE A 164 -13.08 1.81 -0.67
CA ILE A 164 -12.43 3.02 -0.11
C ILE A 164 -12.65 4.23 -1.02
N ARG A 165 -12.87 4.02 -2.32
CA ARG A 165 -13.15 5.07 -3.30
C ARG A 165 -14.46 5.82 -3.01
N ASP A 166 -15.39 5.18 -2.31
CA ASP A 166 -16.71 5.76 -2.00
C ASP A 166 -16.72 6.57 -0.68
N TYR A 167 -15.63 6.50 0.11
CA TYR A 167 -15.53 7.20 1.39
C TYR A 167 -14.83 8.55 1.29
N LYS A 168 -15.43 9.57 1.92
CA LYS A 168 -14.81 10.90 2.05
C LYS A 168 -13.56 10.82 2.93
N ASN A 169 -12.55 11.63 2.59
CA ASN A 169 -11.27 11.81 3.29
C ASN A 169 -10.21 10.72 3.08
N PHE A 170 -10.37 9.78 2.14
CA PHE A 170 -9.37 8.75 1.81
C PHE A 170 -8.52 9.09 0.57
N ASP A 171 -8.40 10.37 0.21
CA ASP A 171 -7.79 10.81 -1.06
C ASP A 171 -6.36 10.26 -1.26
N LYS A 172 -5.55 10.23 -0.19
CA LYS A 172 -4.17 9.70 -0.23
C LYS A 172 -4.13 8.19 -0.43
N GLU A 173 -5.03 7.47 0.22
CA GLU A 173 -5.15 6.02 0.11
C GLU A 173 -5.67 5.61 -1.28
N ILE A 174 -6.61 6.37 -1.84
CA ILE A 174 -7.11 6.21 -3.22
C ILE A 174 -5.98 6.45 -4.22
N GLU A 175 -5.14 7.47 -4.02
CA GLU A 175 -3.97 7.72 -4.86
C GLU A 175 -2.99 6.53 -4.83
N ILE A 176 -2.72 5.96 -3.65
CA ILE A 176 -1.85 4.79 -3.52
C ILE A 176 -2.47 3.56 -4.20
N LEU A 177 -3.78 3.34 -4.01
CA LEU A 177 -4.50 2.25 -4.66
C LEU A 177 -4.44 2.38 -6.18
N GLY A 178 -4.61 3.59 -6.70
CA GLY A 178 -4.44 3.88 -8.13
C GLY A 178 -3.01 3.63 -8.63
N LYS A 179 -1.99 3.95 -7.82
CA LYS A 179 -0.60 3.60 -8.15
C LYS A 179 -0.38 2.09 -8.19
N ILE A 180 -0.97 1.35 -7.25
CA ILE A 180 -0.90 -0.13 -7.22
C ILE A 180 -1.58 -0.72 -8.44
N GLU A 181 -2.77 -0.24 -8.80
CA GLU A 181 -3.53 -0.73 -9.96
C GLU A 181 -2.77 -0.53 -11.29
N ASN A 182 -2.05 0.59 -11.43
CA ASN A 182 -1.38 0.97 -12.67
C ASN A 182 0.10 0.52 -12.77
N ILE A 183 0.57 -0.36 -11.88
CA ILE A 183 1.94 -0.89 -11.97
C ILE A 183 2.08 -1.70 -13.27
N LYS A 184 3.08 -1.35 -14.07
CA LYS A 184 3.54 -2.15 -15.21
C LYS A 184 4.66 -3.07 -14.73
N TRP A 185 4.57 -4.35 -15.08
CA TRP A 185 5.48 -5.38 -14.58
C TRP A 185 6.71 -5.52 -15.47
N GLY A 186 7.77 -4.80 -15.14
CA GLY A 186 9.03 -4.79 -15.86
C GLY A 186 8.99 -4.01 -17.17
N ILE A 187 10.15 -3.92 -17.80
CA ILE A 187 10.36 -3.34 -19.13
C ILE A 187 10.77 -4.48 -20.07
N SER A 188 10.16 -4.55 -21.25
CA SER A 188 10.46 -5.62 -22.19
C SER A 188 11.89 -5.50 -22.74
N GLN A 189 12.49 -6.65 -23.06
CA GLN A 189 13.79 -6.71 -23.73
C GLN A 189 13.80 -5.85 -25.01
N VAL A 190 12.72 -5.89 -25.79
CA VAL A 190 12.57 -5.16 -27.05
C VAL A 190 12.62 -3.65 -26.82
N ASP A 191 11.94 -3.15 -25.79
CA ASP A 191 11.94 -1.72 -25.47
C ASP A 191 13.33 -1.26 -25.01
N ILE A 192 14.04 -2.09 -24.24
CA ILE A 192 15.42 -1.80 -23.80
C ILE A 192 16.37 -1.75 -24.99
N ILE A 193 16.28 -2.72 -25.91
CA ILE A 193 17.09 -2.73 -27.13
C ILE A 193 16.80 -1.50 -27.97
N LYS A 194 15.52 -1.19 -28.20
CA LYS A 194 15.10 -0.02 -28.97
C LYS A 194 15.59 1.29 -28.36
N PHE A 195 15.65 1.39 -27.03
CA PHE A 195 16.20 2.53 -26.33
C PHE A 195 17.72 2.67 -26.53
N LYS A 196 18.45 1.55 -26.58
CA LYS A 196 19.90 1.53 -26.78
C LYS A 196 20.33 1.67 -28.24
N MET A 197 19.47 1.30 -29.17
CA MET A 197 19.78 1.26 -30.59
C MET A 197 20.04 2.68 -31.12
N PRO A 198 21.13 2.91 -31.85
CA PRO A 198 21.42 4.20 -32.47
C PRO A 198 20.38 4.55 -33.54
N LYS A 199 20.00 5.82 -33.62
CA LYS A 199 19.06 6.32 -34.65
C LYS A 199 19.73 6.57 -36.00
N GLN A 200 21.03 6.85 -35.98
CA GLN A 200 21.84 7.14 -37.15
C GLN A 200 23.18 6.42 -37.00
N CYS A 201 23.65 5.83 -38.09
CA CYS A 201 24.94 5.17 -38.18
C CYS A 201 25.59 5.55 -39.51
N ILE A 202 26.92 5.61 -39.53
CA ILE A 202 27.71 5.93 -40.71
C ILE A 202 28.76 4.84 -40.85
N SER A 203 28.86 4.26 -42.04
CA SER A 203 29.95 3.38 -42.42
C SER A 203 30.12 3.41 -43.93
N ARG A 204 31.37 3.30 -44.39
CA ARG A 204 31.74 3.14 -45.80
C ARG A 204 31.68 1.68 -46.24
N ASP A 205 31.62 0.75 -45.28
CA ASP A 205 31.44 -0.67 -45.53
C ASP A 205 30.02 -0.94 -46.05
N SER A 206 29.89 -0.94 -47.38
CA SER A 206 28.61 -1.15 -48.06
C SER A 206 28.02 -2.54 -47.77
N PHE A 207 28.86 -3.54 -47.50
CA PHE A 207 28.38 -4.88 -47.17
C PHE A 207 27.71 -4.89 -45.80
N ALA A 208 28.35 -4.32 -44.77
CA ALA A 208 27.73 -4.17 -43.46
C ALA A 208 26.45 -3.33 -43.54
N MET A 209 26.49 -2.19 -44.23
CA MET A 209 25.33 -1.30 -44.40
C MET A 209 24.13 -1.99 -45.06
N SER A 210 24.37 -2.85 -46.06
CA SER A 210 23.31 -3.61 -46.73
C SER A 210 22.53 -4.56 -45.81
N GLN A 211 23.15 -4.97 -44.69
CA GLN A 211 22.53 -5.86 -43.71
C GLN A 211 21.70 -5.11 -42.65
N GLY A 212 21.72 -3.78 -42.66
CA GLY A 212 20.98 -2.94 -41.73
C GLY A 212 21.49 -3.00 -40.28
N LEU A 213 20.73 -2.43 -39.35
CA LEU A 213 21.07 -2.47 -37.92
C LEU A 213 20.68 -3.83 -37.33
N LYS A 214 21.64 -4.45 -36.65
CA LYS A 214 21.48 -5.70 -35.92
C LYS A 214 21.79 -5.47 -34.44
N THR A 215 21.09 -6.19 -33.57
CA THR A 215 21.31 -6.10 -32.13
C THR A 215 22.58 -6.87 -31.77
N PRO A 216 23.58 -6.22 -31.15
CA PRO A 216 24.78 -6.92 -30.69
C PRO A 216 24.44 -7.99 -29.65
N PRO A 217 25.01 -9.21 -29.73
CA PRO A 217 24.70 -10.32 -28.84
C PRO A 217 24.81 -9.98 -27.33
N HIS A 218 25.88 -9.28 -26.96
CA HIS A 218 26.09 -8.86 -25.56
C HIS A 218 25.06 -7.84 -25.08
N ILE A 219 24.57 -6.96 -25.96
CA ILE A 219 23.50 -5.99 -25.65
C ILE A 219 22.17 -6.71 -25.52
N GLN A 220 21.91 -7.72 -26.37
CA GLN A 220 20.73 -8.57 -26.26
C GLN A 220 20.68 -9.28 -24.90
N TYR A 221 21.80 -9.87 -24.47
CA TYR A 221 21.93 -10.50 -23.14
C TYR A 221 21.77 -9.46 -22.03
N GLN A 222 22.40 -8.29 -22.15
CA GLN A 222 22.25 -7.20 -21.18
C GLN A 222 20.80 -6.72 -21.06
N ALA A 223 20.07 -6.64 -22.16
CA ALA A 223 18.65 -6.26 -22.17
C ALA A 223 17.81 -7.28 -21.39
N ASN A 224 18.10 -8.57 -21.51
CA ASN A 224 17.46 -9.61 -20.70
C ASN A 224 17.76 -9.42 -19.20
N VAL A 225 19.01 -9.16 -18.83
CA VAL A 225 19.40 -8.88 -17.44
C VAL A 225 18.65 -7.65 -16.88
N LEU A 226 18.60 -6.56 -17.65
CA LEU A 226 17.91 -5.33 -17.26
C LEU A 226 16.39 -5.53 -17.16
N SER A 227 15.80 -6.32 -18.05
CA SER A 227 14.40 -6.72 -17.98
C SER A 227 14.12 -7.41 -16.65
N CYS A 228 14.93 -8.41 -16.26
CA CYS A 228 14.78 -9.09 -14.96
C CYS A 228 14.93 -8.12 -13.78
N LEU A 229 15.94 -7.23 -13.79
CA LEU A 229 16.13 -6.25 -12.74
C LEU A 229 14.95 -5.29 -12.59
N SER A 230 14.33 -4.88 -13.71
CA SER A 230 13.13 -4.03 -13.68
C SER A 230 11.95 -4.73 -13.01
N VAL A 231 11.70 -6.01 -13.34
CA VAL A 231 10.66 -6.84 -12.71
C VAL A 231 10.87 -6.93 -11.19
N ILE A 232 12.10 -7.20 -10.76
CA ILE A 232 12.43 -7.26 -9.32
C ILE A 232 12.10 -5.93 -8.63
N SER A 233 12.49 -4.81 -9.25
CA SER A 233 12.21 -3.48 -8.72
C SER A 233 10.71 -3.19 -8.61
N ASP A 234 9.91 -3.60 -9.59
CA ASP A 234 8.47 -3.39 -9.59
C ASP A 234 7.76 -4.24 -8.52
N ILE A 235 8.19 -5.48 -8.31
CA ILE A 235 7.70 -6.33 -7.21
C ILE A 235 8.04 -5.71 -5.85
N GLU A 236 9.27 -5.24 -5.66
CA GLU A 236 9.69 -4.55 -4.42
C GLU A 236 8.82 -3.30 -4.16
N ASN A 237 8.57 -2.51 -5.21
CA ASN A 237 7.73 -1.32 -5.12
C ASN A 237 6.26 -1.66 -4.80
N PHE A 238 5.70 -2.69 -5.44
CA PHE A 238 4.35 -3.17 -5.16
C PHE A 238 4.16 -3.58 -3.70
N ILE A 239 5.11 -4.36 -3.15
CA ILE A 239 5.07 -4.78 -1.74
C ILE A 239 5.07 -3.54 -0.83
N LYS A 240 5.96 -2.58 -1.10
CA LYS A 240 6.08 -1.33 -0.32
C LYS A 240 4.79 -0.51 -0.35
N LEU A 241 4.19 -0.33 -1.53
CA LEU A 241 2.94 0.42 -1.68
C LEU A 241 1.78 -0.29 -0.98
N SER A 242 1.68 -1.61 -1.13
CA SER A 242 0.63 -2.43 -0.52
C SER A 242 0.69 -2.38 1.02
N GLN A 243 1.88 -2.54 1.59
CA GLN A 243 2.09 -2.44 3.04
C GLN A 243 1.76 -1.04 3.55
N ARG A 244 2.17 0.01 2.82
CA ARG A 244 1.86 1.40 3.17
C ARG A 244 0.35 1.68 3.15
N LEU A 245 -0.35 1.20 2.12
CA LEU A 245 -1.78 1.38 1.97
C LEU A 245 -2.54 0.75 3.14
N ILE A 246 -2.29 -0.53 3.41
CA ILE A 246 -2.95 -1.26 4.52
C ILE A 246 -2.69 -0.56 5.85
N ARG A 247 -1.44 -0.15 6.10
CA ARG A 247 -1.09 0.53 7.35
C ARG A 247 -1.85 1.85 7.52
N GLN A 248 -2.02 2.63 6.45
CA GLN A 248 -2.76 3.89 6.51
C GLN A 248 -4.25 3.67 6.80
N ILE A 249 -4.86 2.66 6.18
CA ILE A 249 -6.26 2.29 6.42
C ILE A 249 -6.43 1.80 7.86
N GLU A 250 -5.54 0.94 8.36
CA GLU A 250 -5.55 0.48 9.75
C GLU A 250 -5.50 1.65 10.75
N ILE A 251 -4.64 2.64 10.52
CA ILE A 251 -4.53 3.81 11.41
C ILE A 251 -5.86 4.58 11.44
N ARG A 252 -6.50 4.77 10.28
CA ARG A 252 -7.77 5.48 10.19
C ARG A 252 -8.93 4.72 10.82
N GLU A 253 -9.02 3.41 10.61
CA GLU A 253 -10.01 2.56 11.28
C GLU A 253 -9.91 2.70 12.80
N ASN A 254 -8.69 2.65 13.35
CA ASN A 254 -8.48 2.81 14.79
C ASN A 254 -8.87 4.20 15.31
N VAL A 255 -8.49 5.27 14.61
CA VAL A 255 -8.85 6.65 14.98
C VAL A 255 -10.37 6.86 14.90
N THR A 256 -11.03 6.31 13.88
CA THR A 256 -12.49 6.43 13.69
C THR A 256 -13.25 5.63 14.75
N SER A 257 -12.73 4.45 15.13
CA SER A 257 -13.28 3.62 16.20
C SER A 257 -13.23 4.32 17.55
N GLU A 258 -12.11 4.98 17.89
CA GLU A 258 -11.99 5.76 19.11
C GLU A 258 -12.90 7.00 19.09
N GLY A 259 -12.96 7.71 17.96
CA GLY A 259 -13.85 8.86 17.78
C GLY A 259 -15.34 8.48 17.91
N ALA A 260 -15.76 7.36 17.33
CA ALA A 260 -17.12 6.86 17.44
C ALA A 260 -17.48 6.49 18.89
N ALA A 261 -16.55 5.88 19.63
CA ALA A 261 -16.74 5.57 21.05
C ALA A 261 -16.88 6.84 21.92
N VAL A 262 -16.17 7.91 21.58
CA VAL A 262 -16.30 9.21 22.27
C VAL A 262 -17.65 9.86 21.93
N LEU A 263 -18.06 9.87 20.66
CA LEU A 263 -19.34 10.43 20.24
C LEU A 263 -20.53 9.70 20.87
N ASP A 264 -20.45 8.38 21.05
CA ASP A 264 -21.47 7.58 21.73
C ASP A 264 -21.60 8.01 23.21
N LYS A 265 -20.49 8.16 23.92
CA LYS A 265 -20.47 8.67 25.30
C LYS A 265 -21.05 10.09 25.42
N ILE A 266 -20.68 10.98 24.49
CA ILE A 266 -21.23 12.36 24.44
C ILE A 266 -22.74 12.31 24.20
N SER A 267 -23.21 11.44 23.31
CA SER A 267 -24.63 11.28 23.01
C SER A 267 -25.43 10.80 24.21
N ILE A 268 -24.86 9.88 25.00
CA ILE A 268 -25.45 9.42 26.28
C ILE A 268 -25.59 10.60 27.24
N VAL A 269 -24.52 11.38 27.45
CA VAL A 269 -24.54 12.56 28.33
C VAL A 269 -25.60 13.57 27.88
N LEU A 270 -25.61 13.92 26.58
CA LEU A 270 -26.60 14.86 26.03
C LEU A 270 -28.04 14.37 26.21
N ASN A 271 -28.29 13.07 26.07
CA ASN A 271 -29.61 12.48 26.29
C ASN A 271 -30.02 12.50 27.77
N ILE A 272 -29.07 12.32 28.70
CA ILE A 272 -29.31 12.50 30.15
C ILE A 272 -29.68 13.96 30.43
N CYS A 273 -28.89 14.92 29.96
CA CYS A 273 -29.18 16.35 30.13
C CYS A 273 -30.55 16.73 29.56
N LYS A 274 -30.87 16.27 28.33
CA LYS A 274 -32.18 16.52 27.70
C LYS A 274 -33.35 15.97 28.50
N LYS A 275 -33.16 14.85 29.22
CA LYS A 275 -34.23 14.19 29.97
C LYS A 275 -34.23 14.51 31.46
N PHE A 276 -33.26 15.26 31.94
CA PHE A 276 -33.08 15.61 33.35
C PHE A 276 -34.36 16.19 33.96
N HIS A 277 -35.00 17.14 33.27
CA HIS A 277 -36.24 17.77 33.74
C HIS A 277 -37.42 16.79 33.88
N PHE A 278 -37.51 15.75 33.04
CA PHE A 278 -38.54 14.72 33.17
C PHE A 278 -38.32 13.88 34.43
N VAL A 279 -37.06 13.53 34.74
CA VAL A 279 -36.70 12.80 35.95
C VAL A 279 -37.01 13.66 37.19
N ALA A 280 -36.57 14.92 37.20
CA ALA A 280 -36.86 15.85 38.29
C ALA A 280 -38.37 16.04 38.54
N ARG A 281 -39.16 16.17 37.47
CA ARG A 281 -40.63 16.28 37.58
C ARG A 281 -41.26 14.99 38.11
N GLN A 282 -40.77 13.83 37.68
CA GLN A 282 -41.26 12.53 38.17
C GLN A 282 -40.96 12.35 39.66
N LEU A 283 -39.81 12.82 40.16
CA LEU A 283 -39.48 12.77 41.58
C LEU A 283 -40.47 13.57 42.45
N ARG A 284 -41.13 14.60 41.92
CA ARG A 284 -42.19 15.34 42.63
C ARG A 284 -43.51 14.55 42.76
N ASN A 285 -43.76 13.59 41.87
CA ASN A 285 -45.02 12.83 41.85
C ASN A 285 -44.86 11.51 42.62
N ARG A 286 -44.92 11.60 43.96
CA ARG A 286 -44.70 10.46 44.86
C ARG A 286 -46.02 9.93 45.42
N PHE A 287 -46.12 8.61 45.52
CA PHE A 287 -47.24 7.95 46.17
C PHE A 287 -47.35 8.37 47.64
N ASN A 288 -48.56 8.73 48.08
CA ASN A 288 -48.91 9.02 49.47
C ASN A 288 -48.14 10.19 50.11
N ASN A 289 -47.91 11.27 49.36
CA ASN A 289 -47.30 12.53 49.86
C ASN A 289 -45.97 12.37 50.60
N ARG A 290 -45.18 11.36 50.22
CA ARG A 290 -43.86 11.11 50.84
C ARG A 290 -42.88 12.22 50.51
N PRO A 291 -41.95 12.57 51.42
CA PRO A 291 -40.89 13.53 51.15
C PRO A 291 -40.06 13.08 49.93
N THR A 292 -39.60 14.03 49.14
CA THR A 292 -38.83 13.80 47.92
C THR A 292 -37.54 14.64 47.94
N LEU A 293 -36.66 14.40 46.97
CA LEU A 293 -35.53 15.28 46.70
C LEU A 293 -36.08 16.55 46.03
N GLU A 294 -36.16 17.64 46.79
CA GLU A 294 -36.43 18.96 46.24
C GLU A 294 -35.14 19.50 45.63
N ILE A 295 -35.25 20.10 44.45
CA ILE A 295 -34.11 20.71 43.75
C ILE A 295 -34.27 22.20 43.93
N GLU A 296 -33.55 22.75 44.91
CA GLU A 296 -33.62 24.17 45.27
C GLU A 296 -32.38 24.93 44.78
N ASP A 297 -31.22 24.27 44.77
CA ASP A 297 -29.95 24.89 44.40
C ASP A 297 -29.13 24.09 43.37
N GLU A 298 -27.94 24.61 43.07
CA GLU A 298 -27.01 24.01 42.12
C GLU A 298 -26.44 22.67 42.61
N TYR A 299 -26.30 22.48 43.91
CA TYR A 299 -25.79 21.24 44.50
C TYR A 299 -26.79 20.10 44.38
N ASP A 300 -28.09 20.38 44.54
CA ASP A 300 -29.16 19.38 44.32
C ASP A 300 -29.22 18.92 42.86
N VAL A 301 -28.98 19.84 41.92
CA VAL A 301 -28.87 19.52 40.48
C VAL A 301 -27.65 18.63 40.24
N GLN A 302 -26.52 18.95 40.86
CA GLN A 302 -25.27 18.19 40.74
C GLN A 302 -25.45 16.76 41.28
N ASP A 303 -26.05 16.57 42.46
CA ASP A 303 -26.26 15.25 43.07
C ASP A 303 -27.15 14.35 42.20
N LEU A 304 -28.27 14.91 41.71
CA LEU A 304 -29.16 14.15 40.82
C LEU A 304 -28.47 13.83 39.49
N LEU A 305 -27.77 14.79 38.89
CA LEU A 305 -27.08 14.57 37.61
C LEU A 305 -25.95 13.53 37.76
N HIS A 306 -25.19 13.60 38.84
CA HIS A 306 -24.13 12.65 39.16
C HIS A 306 -24.67 11.22 39.31
N SER A 307 -25.81 11.07 40.00
CA SER A 307 -26.48 9.78 40.16
C SER A 307 -26.93 9.17 38.82
N LEU A 308 -27.43 10.00 37.90
CA LEU A 308 -27.85 9.56 36.56
C LEU A 308 -26.66 9.19 35.68
N LEU A 309 -25.54 9.89 35.80
CA LEU A 309 -24.32 9.58 35.06
C LEU A 309 -23.71 8.25 35.53
N LYS A 310 -23.77 7.94 36.84
CA LYS A 310 -23.26 6.66 37.40
C LYS A 310 -23.94 5.41 36.83
N ILE A 311 -25.10 5.54 36.21
CA ILE A 311 -25.77 4.44 35.50
C ILE A 311 -24.95 3.97 34.29
N TYR A 312 -24.21 4.89 33.66
CA TYR A 312 -23.51 4.65 32.39
C TYR A 312 -21.98 4.74 32.49
N PHE A 313 -21.43 5.31 33.58
CA PHE A 313 -20.00 5.47 33.77
C PHE A 313 -19.57 5.02 35.17
N ASP A 314 -18.63 4.09 35.25
CA ASP A 314 -18.18 3.49 36.51
C ASP A 314 -17.23 4.38 37.33
N ASP A 315 -16.40 5.22 36.68
CA ASP A 315 -15.44 6.13 37.32
C ASP A 315 -15.82 7.59 37.04
N ILE A 316 -16.73 8.12 37.85
CA ILE A 316 -17.10 9.54 37.89
C ILE A 316 -16.61 10.12 39.19
N ARG A 317 -15.66 11.03 39.11
CA ARG A 317 -15.12 11.72 40.29
C ARG A 317 -15.83 13.06 40.47
N VAL A 318 -16.18 13.35 41.72
CA VAL A 318 -16.51 14.69 42.20
C VAL A 318 -15.15 15.40 42.39
N GLU A 319 -14.97 16.61 41.85
CA GLU A 319 -13.64 17.18 41.56
C GLU A 319 -12.69 17.34 42.77
N GLU A 320 -11.37 17.25 42.49
CA GLU A 320 -10.25 17.67 43.35
C GLU A 320 -9.74 19.05 42.89
N TRP A 321 -9.28 19.88 43.83
CA TRP A 321 -8.78 21.24 43.58
C TRP A 321 -7.60 21.29 42.58
N VAL A 322 -7.74 22.05 41.49
CA VAL A 322 -6.64 22.30 40.54
C VAL A 322 -5.78 23.48 41.03
N PRO A 323 -4.44 23.37 41.11
CA PRO A 323 -3.60 24.49 41.52
C PRO A 323 -3.64 25.63 40.51
N SER A 324 -4.05 26.78 41.01
CA SER A 324 -4.15 28.05 40.29
C SER A 324 -2.80 28.45 39.69
N TYR A 325 -2.62 28.28 38.38
CA TYR A 325 -1.66 29.05 37.61
C TYR A 325 -2.38 29.70 36.43
N ALA A 326 -2.45 31.04 36.49
CA ALA A 326 -3.06 31.98 35.54
C ALA A 326 -4.60 32.17 35.65
N GLY A 327 -4.95 33.29 36.31
CA GLY A 327 -6.20 34.07 36.26
C GLY A 327 -7.41 33.50 35.51
N SER A 328 -8.46 33.23 36.27
CA SER A 328 -9.80 32.74 35.89
C SER A 328 -9.93 31.21 35.82
N SER A 329 -9.96 30.57 36.99
CA SER A 329 -10.32 29.16 37.15
C SER A 329 -11.81 28.95 36.87
N SER A 330 -12.17 28.50 35.68
CA SER A 330 -13.49 27.88 35.46
C SER A 330 -13.52 26.56 36.23
N ARG A 331 -14.34 26.48 37.29
CA ARG A 331 -14.61 25.23 38.04
C ARG A 331 -15.21 24.20 37.07
N ILE A 332 -14.81 22.93 37.16
CA ILE A 332 -15.32 21.84 36.30
C ILE A 332 -15.99 20.78 37.18
N ASP A 333 -17.32 20.75 37.24
CA ASP A 333 -18.02 19.99 38.30
C ASP A 333 -17.93 18.45 38.19
N PHE A 334 -17.65 17.89 37.00
CA PHE A 334 -17.54 16.44 36.80
C PHE A 334 -16.39 16.06 35.86
N LEU A 335 -15.57 15.10 36.28
CA LEU A 335 -14.51 14.51 35.45
C LEU A 335 -14.83 13.06 35.08
N LEU A 336 -15.03 12.81 33.78
CA LEU A 336 -15.21 11.47 33.21
C LEU A 336 -13.84 10.95 32.72
N LYS A 337 -13.24 9.98 33.42
CA LYS A 337 -11.99 9.35 32.98
C LYS A 337 -12.25 8.09 32.13
N LYS A 338 -11.33 7.79 31.22
CA LYS A 338 -11.29 6.51 30.50
C LYS A 338 -11.03 5.43 31.56
N GLY A 339 -12.03 4.61 31.88
CA GLY A 339 -11.85 3.48 32.79
C GLY A 339 -10.68 2.61 32.31
N LYS A 340 -9.74 2.30 33.19
CA LYS A 340 -8.82 1.18 32.96
C LYS A 340 -9.69 -0.07 33.00
N ASN A 341 -9.85 -0.75 31.87
CA ASN A 341 -10.42 -2.10 31.86
C ASN A 341 -9.49 -2.97 32.72
N HIS A 342 -9.93 -3.28 33.94
CA HIS A 342 -9.37 -4.38 34.72
C HIS A 342 -10.21 -5.62 34.42
N TYR A 343 -9.80 -6.38 33.41
CA TYR A 343 -10.04 -7.82 33.30
C TYR A 343 -8.84 -8.46 32.63
#